data_AF-A0A167ME95-F1
#
_entry.id   AF-A0A167ME95-F1
#
_cell.length_a   1.000
_cell.length_b   1.000
_cell.length_c   1.000
_cell.angle_alpha   90.00
_cell.angle_beta   90.00
_cell.angle_gamma   90.00
#
_symmetry.space_group_name_H-M   'P 1'
#
loop_
_entity.id
_entity.type
_entity.pdbx_description
1 polymer ?
#
loop_
_entity_poly.entity_id
_entity_poly.type
_entity_poly.pdbx_seq_one_letter_code
_entity_poly.pdbx_strand_id
1 'polypeptide(L)' 'MLYVVGAQDNALVVDESRALAAATGSRLEVVPACGHIVNVQQPEAFHALVRAWLEGIEGSRP' A
#
# COMPACT_ATOMS: atom_id res chain seq x y z
N MET A 1 -7.41 -0.07 7.01
CA MET A 1 -6.48 -1.12 6.56
C MET A 1 -5.37 -0.48 5.72
N LEU A 2 -4.38 -1.22 5.23
CA LEU A 2 -3.33 -0.73 4.33
C LEU A 2 -3.48 -1.35 2.93
N TYR A 3 -3.58 -0.51 1.91
CA TYR A 3 -3.48 -0.88 0.49
C TYR A 3 -2.11 -0.46 -0.03
N VAL A 4 -1.44 -1.33 -0.78
CA VAL A 4 -0.15 -1.05 -1.40
C VAL A 4 -0.21 -1.44 -2.88
N VAL A 5 0.09 -0.50 -3.78
CA VAL A 5 0.06 -0.72 -5.24
C VAL A 5 1.30 -0.12 -5.89
N GLY A 6 1.78 -0.70 -6.98
CA GLY A 6 2.87 -0.15 -7.77
C GLY A 6 2.41 0.97 -8.70
N ALA A 7 3.17 2.05 -8.82
CA ALA A 7 2.83 3.20 -9.68
C ALA A 7 2.84 2.87 -11.19
N GLN A 8 3.48 1.77 -11.59
CA GLN A 8 3.58 1.29 -12.96
C GLN A 8 2.75 0.03 -13.19
N ASP A 9 1.88 -0.32 -12.25
CA ASP A 9 0.85 -1.32 -12.50
C ASP A 9 -0.16 -0.81 -13.56
N ASN A 10 -1.07 -1.67 -13.98
CA ASN A 10 -2.17 -1.28 -14.84
C ASN A 10 -2.92 -0.08 -14.22
N ALA A 11 -3.17 0.96 -15.02
CA ALA A 11 -3.83 2.18 -14.56
C ALA A 11 -5.17 1.90 -13.86
N LEU A 12 -5.94 0.92 -14.35
CA LEU A 12 -7.19 0.50 -13.72
C LEU A 12 -6.97 -0.02 -12.30
N VAL A 13 -5.91 -0.80 -12.06
CA VAL A 13 -5.59 -1.35 -10.73
C VAL A 13 -5.23 -0.22 -9.76
N VAL A 14 -4.49 0.79 -10.21
CA VAL A 14 -4.14 1.96 -9.39
C VAL A 14 -5.39 2.76 -9.01
N ASP A 15 -6.29 2.99 -9.99
CA ASP A 15 -7.52 3.76 -9.78
C ASP A 15 -8.52 3.00 -8.89
N GLU A 16 -8.71 1.70 -9.11
CA GLU A 16 -9.56 0.85 -8.26
C GLU A 16 -9.02 0.76 -6.83
N SER A 17 -7.70 0.61 -6.65
CA SER A 17 -7.08 0.61 -5.33
C SER A 17 -7.32 1.93 -4.60
N ARG A 18 -7.27 3.06 -5.31
CA ARG A 18 -7.58 4.38 -4.76
C ARG A 18 -9.06 4.51 -4.38
N ALA A 19 -9.96 4.06 -5.24
CA ALA A 19 -11.40 4.09 -4.97
C ALA A 19 -11.77 3.24 -3.75
N LEU A 20 -11.23 2.03 -3.65
CA LEU A 20 -11.49 1.12 -2.52
C LEU A 20 -10.90 1.64 -1.21
N ALA A 21 -9.69 2.18 -1.23
CA ALA A 21 -9.09 2.79 -0.05
C ALA A 21 -9.94 3.96 0.46
N ALA A 22 -10.38 4.84 -0.44
CA ALA A 22 -11.26 5.96 -0.09
C ALA A 22 -12.62 5.49 0.47
N ALA A 23 -13.26 4.51 -0.18
CA ALA A 23 -14.57 3.98 0.24
C ALA A 23 -14.54 3.31 1.62
N THR A 24 -13.39 2.77 2.02
CA THR A 24 -13.20 2.08 3.31
C THR A 24 -12.53 2.93 4.38
N GLY A 25 -12.17 4.19 4.08
CA GLY A 25 -11.35 5.03 4.96
C GLY A 25 -9.98 4.41 5.27
N SER A 26 -9.46 3.58 4.37
CA SER A 26 -8.17 2.91 4.51
C SER A 26 -7.02 3.76 3.97
N ARG A 27 -5.80 3.46 4.42
CA ARG A 27 -4.57 4.07 3.91
C ARG A 27 -4.19 3.42 2.58
N LEU A 28 -3.79 4.24 1.61
CA LEU A 28 -3.23 3.80 0.33
C LEU A 28 -1.78 4.28 0.21
N GLU A 29 -0.90 3.37 -0.19
CA GLU A 29 0.49 3.67 -0.53
C GLU A 29 0.77 3.27 -1.98
N VAL A 30 1.32 4.20 -2.75
CA VAL A 30 1.68 3.99 -4.16
C VAL A 30 3.20 3.96 -4.27
N VAL A 31 3.76 2.80 -4.61
CA VAL A 31 5.22 2.60 -4.69
C VAL A 31 5.74 3.05 -6.05
N PRO A 32 6.61 4.07 -6.12
CA PRO A 32 7.16 4.54 -7.39
C PRO A 32 8.05 3.47 -8.04
N ALA A 33 8.17 3.51 -9.37
CA ALA A 33 9.01 2.58 -10.15
C ALA A 33 8.76 1.09 -9.81
N CYS A 34 7.50 0.70 -9.67
CA CYS A 34 7.09 -0.66 -9.33
C CYS A 34 5.82 -1.06 -10.11
N GLY A 35 5.80 -2.27 -10.66
CA GLY A 35 4.61 -2.85 -11.29
C GLY A 35 3.72 -3.60 -10.30
N HIS A 36 3.06 -4.66 -10.78
CA HIS A 36 1.97 -5.35 -10.10
C HIS A 36 2.32 -5.97 -8.73
N ILE A 37 3.43 -6.70 -8.63
CA ILE A 37 3.79 -7.49 -7.46
C ILE A 37 4.81 -6.72 -6.59
N VAL A 38 4.33 -5.80 -5.76
CA VAL A 38 5.16 -4.85 -5.02
C VAL A 38 6.14 -5.53 -4.05
N ASN A 39 5.68 -6.55 -3.32
CA ASN A 39 6.48 -7.27 -2.33
C ASN A 39 7.63 -8.08 -2.96
N VAL A 40 7.58 -8.37 -4.27
CA VAL A 40 8.65 -9.07 -4.99
C VAL A 40 9.57 -8.09 -5.71
N GLN A 41 9.03 -7.03 -6.30
CA GLN A 41 9.81 -6.07 -7.11
C GLN A 41 10.53 -5.01 -6.26
N GLN A 42 9.93 -4.59 -5.15
CA GLN A 42 10.47 -3.56 -4.25
C GLN A 42 10.32 -4.03 -2.79
N PRO A 43 10.99 -5.13 -2.39
CA PRO A 43 10.79 -5.75 -1.08
C PRO A 43 11.12 -4.80 0.08
N GLU A 44 12.16 -3.98 -0.03
CA GLU A 44 12.54 -3.02 1.01
C GLU A 44 11.45 -1.96 1.23
N ALA A 45 10.92 -1.40 0.14
CA ALA A 45 9.85 -0.41 0.20
C ALA A 45 8.58 -1.04 0.79
N PHE A 46 8.21 -2.24 0.33
CA PHE A 46 7.06 -2.97 0.84
C PHE A 46 7.19 -3.25 2.35
N HIS A 47 8.32 -3.80 2.79
CA HIS A 47 8.56 -4.12 4.20
C HIS A 47 8.55 -2.87 5.08
N ALA A 48 9.11 -1.74 4.61
CA ALA A 48 9.08 -0.48 5.34
C ALA A 48 7.64 0.03 5.56
N LEU A 49 6.80 -0.02 4.51
CA LEU A 49 5.39 0.39 4.59
C LEU A 49 4.59 -0.49 5.56
N VAL A 50 4.76 -1.81 5.47
CA VAL A 50 4.08 -2.77 6.37
C VAL A 50 4.52 -2.57 7.82
N ARG A 51 5.82 -2.41 8.07
CA ARG A 51 6.35 -2.18 9.41
C ARG A 51 5.77 -0.90 10.02
N ALA A 52 5.84 0.22 9.30
CA ALA A 52 5.31 1.50 9.77
C ALA A 52 3.80 1.44 10.07
N TRP A 53 3.04 0.66 9.28
CA TRP A 53 1.62 0.45 9.52
C TRP A 53 1.35 -0.41 10.77
N LEU A 54 2.11 -1.50 10.97
CA LEU A 54 1.97 -2.36 12.16
C LEU A 54 2.33 -1.61 13.44
N GLU A 55 3.45 -0.88 13.46
CA GLU A 55 3.87 -0.06 14.60
C GLU A 55 2.81 0.99 14.97
N GLY A 56 2.18 1.60 13.96
CA GLY A 56 1.08 2.55 14.15
C GLY A 56 -0.20 1.92 14.71
N ILE A 57 -0.43 0.62 14.50
CA ILE A 57 -1.55 -0.11 15.12
C ILE A 57 -1.22 -0.49 16.56
N GLU A 58 0.00 -0.97 16.81
CA GLU A 58 0.44 -1.39 18.14
C GLU A 58 0.43 -0.22 19.14
N GLY A 59 0.84 0.98 18.70
CA GLY A 59 0.74 2.20 19.50
C GLY A 59 -0.69 2.74 19.71
N SER A 60 -1.68 2.17 19.03
CA SER A 60 -3.10 2.55 19.09
C SER A 60 -3.97 1.51 19.82
N ARG A 61 -3.34 0.45 20.36
CA ARG A 61 -4.00 -0.58 21.16
C ARG A 61 -4.09 -0.08 22.61
N PRO A 62 -5.28 -0.05 23.23
CA PRO A 62 -5.46 0.41 24.61
C PRO A 62 -4.77 -0.50 25.63
#